data_AF-A0A932LGF6-F1
#
_entry.id   AF-A0A932LGF6-F1
#
_cell.length_a   1.000
_cell.length_b   1.000
_cell.length_c   1.000
_cell.angle_alpha   90.00
_cell.angle_beta   90.00
_cell.angle_gamma   90.00
#
_symmetry.space_group_name_H-M   'P 1'
#
loop_
_entity.id
_entity.type
_entity.pdbx_description
1 polymer ?
#
loop_
_entity_poly.entity_id
_entity_poly.type
_entity_poly.pdbx_seq_one_letter_code
_entity_poly.pdbx_strand_id
1 'polypeptide(L)' 'MLHSHHEINAGDRPRQEAGSARSQDFPEHDSSGVDLSLLRWMLRLTPLERLEAMERRARDYQKLLEYGRQHRETPARQNR' A
#
# COMPACT_ATOMS: atom_id res chain seq x y z
N MET A 1 -11.60 56.99 -38.01
CA MET A 1 -10.46 56.85 -37.10
C MET A 1 -10.54 55.48 -36.44
N LEU A 2 -9.73 54.54 -36.90
CA LEU A 2 -9.54 53.20 -36.34
C LEU A 2 -8.16 53.22 -35.68
N HIS A 3 -8.09 53.04 -34.37
CA HIS A 3 -6.83 52.78 -33.67
C HIS A 3 -6.90 51.38 -33.07
N SER A 4 -6.17 50.47 -33.71
CA SER A 4 -5.78 49.19 -33.15
C SER A 4 -4.53 49.32 -32.27
N HIS A 5 -4.36 48.29 -31.44
CA HIS A 5 -3.15 47.82 -30.75
C HIS A 5 -2.92 48.30 -29.31
N HIS A 6 -3.27 47.43 -28.35
CA HIS A 6 -2.38 47.13 -27.24
C HIS A 6 -2.58 45.68 -26.78
N GLU A 7 -1.54 44.86 -26.94
CA GLU A 7 -1.42 43.51 -26.38
C GLU A 7 -1.20 43.60 -24.87
N ILE A 8 -1.88 42.76 -24.07
CA ILE A 8 -1.49 42.49 -22.68
C ILE A 8 -1.56 40.98 -22.42
N ASN A 9 -0.36 40.39 -22.52
CA ASN A 9 0.32 39.40 -21.69
C ASN A 9 -0.46 38.27 -20.97
N ALA A 10 0.09 37.06 -21.15
CA ALA A 10 -0.21 35.87 -20.38
C ALA A 10 0.28 36.04 -18.93
N GLY A 11 -0.66 36.01 -17.98
CA GLY A 11 -0.34 35.90 -16.57
C GLY A 11 -1.24 36.74 -15.68
N ASP A 12 -2.49 36.32 -15.49
CA ASP A 12 -3.19 36.40 -14.21
C ASP A 12 -4.62 35.90 -14.37
N ARG A 13 -4.84 34.62 -14.07
CA ARG A 13 -6.16 34.18 -13.59
C ARG A 13 -5.90 33.42 -12.30
N PRO A 14 -6.50 33.84 -11.18
CA PRO A 14 -6.25 33.20 -9.89
C PRO A 14 -6.71 31.74 -9.94
N ARG A 15 -5.75 30.88 -9.63
CA ARG A 15 -5.88 29.45 -9.37
C ARG A 15 -6.86 29.23 -8.22
N GLN A 16 -8.13 28.95 -8.53
CA GLN A 16 -9.09 28.42 -7.57
C GLN A 16 -10.02 27.40 -8.25
N GLU A 17 -9.57 26.15 -8.29
CA GLU A 17 -10.44 25.01 -7.99
C GLU A 17 -9.71 24.13 -6.98
N ALA A 18 -9.83 24.52 -5.72
CA ALA A 18 -9.68 23.60 -4.61
C ALA A 18 -10.95 22.72 -4.61
N GLY A 19 -10.81 21.46 -5.01
CA GLY A 19 -11.94 20.55 -5.17
C GLY A 19 -11.51 19.10 -5.27
N SER A 20 -11.19 18.53 -4.10
CA SER A 20 -10.99 17.10 -3.86
C SER A 20 -9.71 16.49 -4.44
N ALA A 21 -8.73 16.30 -3.55
CA ALA A 21 -7.77 15.22 -3.70
C ALA A 21 -8.56 13.92 -3.82
N ARG A 22 -8.87 13.49 -5.05
CA ARG A 22 -9.29 12.13 -5.33
C ARG A 22 -8.14 11.26 -4.85
N SER A 23 -8.27 10.72 -3.64
CA SER A 23 -7.77 9.39 -3.36
C SER A 23 -8.09 8.57 -4.61
N GLN A 24 -7.06 8.21 -5.37
CA GLN A 24 -7.25 7.29 -6.48
C GLN A 24 -7.74 6.01 -5.83
N ASP A 25 -9.05 5.80 -5.87
CA ASP A 25 -9.76 4.61 -5.41
C ASP A 25 -9.38 3.46 -6.34
N PHE A 26 -8.13 3.02 -6.26
CA PHE A 26 -7.74 1.78 -6.88
C PHE A 26 -8.52 0.68 -6.13
N PRO A 27 -9.37 -0.11 -6.81
CA PRO A 27 -10.22 -1.09 -6.15
C PRO A 27 -9.35 -2.09 -5.40
N GLU A 28 -9.63 -2.38 -4.12
CA GLU A 28 -8.79 -3.27 -3.29
C GLU A 28 -8.58 -4.64 -3.92
N HIS A 29 -9.57 -5.10 -4.69
CA HIS A 29 -9.57 -6.37 -5.39
C HIS A 29 -9.58 -6.16 -6.91
N ASP A 30 -9.06 -7.11 -7.67
CA ASP A 30 -9.20 -7.14 -9.13
C ASP A 30 -10.56 -7.70 -9.59
N SER A 31 -10.79 -7.74 -10.91
CA SER A 31 -12.04 -8.26 -11.50
C SER A 31 -12.28 -9.76 -11.25
N SER A 32 -11.26 -10.49 -10.81
CA SER A 32 -11.35 -11.89 -10.40
C SER A 32 -11.52 -12.06 -8.88
N GLY A 33 -11.51 -10.96 -8.12
CA GLY A 33 -11.62 -10.95 -6.66
C GLY A 33 -10.29 -11.17 -5.93
N VAL A 34 -9.15 -11.05 -6.61
CA VAL A 34 -7.83 -11.16 -5.97
C VAL A 34 -7.53 -9.87 -5.20
N ASP A 35 -7.22 -9.99 -3.91
CA ASP A 35 -6.79 -8.86 -3.08
C ASP A 35 -5.41 -8.34 -3.54
N LEU A 36 -5.37 -7.07 -3.93
CA LEU A 36 -4.19 -6.36 -4.40
C LEU A 36 -3.51 -5.56 -3.29
N SER A 37 -4.05 -5.55 -2.06
CA SER A 37 -3.52 -4.79 -0.92
C SER A 37 -2.06 -5.12 -0.64
N LEU A 38 -1.71 -6.41 -0.61
CA LEU A 38 -0.33 -6.88 -0.40
C LEU A 38 0.61 -6.41 -1.51
N LEU A 39 0.19 -6.58 -2.78
CA LEU A 39 1.00 -6.16 -3.92
C LEU A 39 1.24 -4.66 -3.91
N ARG A 40 0.19 -3.87 -3.65
CA ARG A 40 0.29 -2.40 -3.55
C ARG A 40 1.18 -1.95 -2.41
N TRP A 41 1.04 -2.58 -1.25
CA TRP A 41 1.91 -2.28 -0.12
C TRP A 41 3.37 -2.59 -0.44
N MET A 42 3.66 -3.77 -1.02
CA MET A 42 5.02 -4.15 -1.43
C MET A 42 5.60 -3.17 -2.45
N LEU A 43 4.81 -2.72 -3.43
CA LEU A 43 5.24 -1.76 -4.46
C LEU A 43 5.47 -0.34 -3.94
N ARG A 44 4.98 0.01 -2.75
CA ARG A 44 5.31 1.28 -2.07
C ARG A 44 6.67 1.25 -1.38
N LEU A 45 7.23 0.07 -1.14
CA LEU A 45 8.52 -0.12 -0.49
C LEU A 45 9.67 -0.08 -1.51
N THR A 46 10.81 0.43 -1.07
CA THR A 46 12.09 0.26 -1.77
C THR A 46 12.50 -1.22 -1.81
N PRO A 47 13.44 -1.61 -2.70
CA PRO A 47 13.92 -2.98 -2.75
C PRO A 47 14.48 -3.50 -1.41
N LEU A 48 15.19 -2.65 -0.66
CA LEU A 48 15.76 -3.02 0.63
C LEU A 48 14.67 -3.23 1.70
N GLU A 49 13.74 -2.27 1.83
CA GLU A 49 12.63 -2.38 2.78
C GLU A 49 11.75 -3.61 2.51
N ARG A 50 11.56 -3.95 1.23
CA ARG A 50 10.85 -5.16 0.83
C ARG A 50 11.56 -6.42 1.32
N LEU A 51 12.88 -6.49 1.15
CA LEU A 51 13.69 -7.61 1.64
C LEU A 51 13.54 -7.76 3.16
N GLU A 52 13.73 -6.67 3.90
CA GLU A 52 13.62 -6.65 5.36
C GLU A 52 12.22 -7.07 5.85
N ALA A 53 11.18 -6.60 5.17
CA ALA A 53 9.80 -6.97 5.45
C ALA A 53 9.56 -8.48 5.26
N MET A 54 10.06 -9.06 4.16
CA MET A 54 9.93 -10.50 3.90
C MET A 54 10.72 -11.34 4.91
N GLU A 55 11.95 -10.93 5.25
CA GLU A 55 12.77 -11.63 6.25
C GLU A 55 12.16 -11.61 7.65
N ARG A 56 11.57 -10.47 8.05
CA ARG A 56 10.84 -10.36 9.31
C ARG A 56 9.66 -11.32 9.33
N ARG A 57 8.85 -11.30 8.28
CA ARG A 57 7.68 -12.17 8.17
C ARG A 57 8.06 -13.66 8.16
N ALA A 58 9.13 -14.02 7.48
CA ALA A 58 9.64 -15.40 7.46
C ALA A 58 10.02 -15.89 8.86
N ARG A 59 10.72 -15.07 9.65
CA ARG A 59 11.07 -15.38 11.04
C ARG A 59 9.83 -15.53 11.93
N ASP A 60 8.83 -14.68 11.75
CA ASP A 60 7.57 -14.78 12.51
C ASP A 60 6.82 -16.07 12.18
N TYR A 61 6.79 -16.49 10.91
CA TYR A 61 6.21 -17.78 10.52
C TYR A 61 6.97 -18.96 11.11
N GLN A 62 8.31 -18.94 11.10
CA GLN A 62 9.12 -19.99 11.71
C GLN A 62 8.79 -20.14 13.20
N LYS A 63 8.74 -19.03 13.94
CA LYS A 63 8.35 -19.04 15.36
C LYS A 63 6.96 -19.63 15.59
N LEU A 64 5.99 -19.26 14.75
CA LEU A 64 4.63 -19.78 14.87
C LEU A 64 4.57 -21.30 14.61
N LEU A 65 5.31 -21.79 13.61
CA LEU A 65 5.39 -23.21 13.32
C LEU A 65 6.09 -23.99 14.44
N GLU A 66 7.17 -23.44 14.99
CA GLU A 66 7.88 -24.01 16.14
C GLU A 66 6.97 -24.07 17.37
N TYR A 67 6.26 -22.98 17.67
CA TYR A 67 5.27 -22.94 18.72
C TYR A 67 4.22 -24.05 18.53
N GLY A 68 3.64 -24.15 17.33
CA GLY A 68 2.65 -25.19 17.02
C GLY A 68 3.19 -26.61 17.18
N ARG A 69 4.46 -26.86 16.84
CA ARG A 69 5.13 -28.16 17.06
C ARG A 69 5.24 -28.49 18.54
N GLN A 70 5.76 -27.55 19.34
CA GLN A 70 5.96 -27.75 20.79
C GLN A 70 4.64 -28.03 21.53
N HIS A 71 3.55 -27.38 21.11
CA HIS A 71 2.24 -27.49 21.78
C HIS A 71 1.36 -28.62 21.25
N ARG A 72 1.67 -29.19 20.08
CA ARG A 72 0.99 -30.40 19.57
C ARG A 72 1.41 -31.66 20.33
N GLU A 73 2.58 -31.65 20.97
CA GLU A 73 3.13 -32.80 21.71
C GLU A 73 2.64 -32.88 23.18
N THR A 74 1.89 -31.90 23.68
CA THR A 74 1.65 -31.74 25.13
C THR A 74 0.41 -32.43 25.76
N PRO A 75 -0.64 -32.96 25.09
CA PRO A 75 -1.79 -33.51 25.82
C PRO A 75 -1.81 -35.05 25.93
N ALA A 76 -0.68 -35.72 26.17
CA ALA A 76 -0.67 -37.20 26.27
C ALA A 76 -0.07 -37.79 27.57
N ARG A 77 0.44 -36.97 28.50
CA ARG A 77 1.15 -37.49 29.70
C ARG A 77 0.56 -37.15 31.07
N GLN A 78 -0.58 -36.44 31.14
CA GLN A 78 -1.12 -35.98 32.42
C GLN A 78 -2.24 -36.84 33.04
N ASN A 79 -2.63 -37.96 32.44
CA ASN A 79 -3.57 -38.91 33.05
C ASN A 79 -2.91 -40.29 33.23
N ARG A 80 -2.16 -40.46 34.31
CA ARG A 80 -1.82 -41.77 34.89
C ARG A 80 -1.81 -41.68 36.40
#